data_AF-A0A7V3FNB1-F1
#
_entry.id   AF-A0A7V3FNB1-F1
#
_cell.length_a   1.000
_cell.length_b   1.000
_cell.length_c   1.000
_cell.angle_alpha   90.00
_cell.angle_beta   90.00
_cell.angle_gamma   90.00
#
_symmetry.space_group_name_H-M   'P 1'
#
loop_
_entity.id
_entity.type
_entity.pdbx_description
1 polymer ?
#
loop_
_entity_poly.entity_id
_entity_poly.type
_entity_poly.pdbx_seq_one_letter_code
_entity_poly.pdbx_strand_id
1 'polypeptide(L)'
;MFRFLYPWVLTALVLPVGLLLLERLRRGRGYFRFPLASALKPLYRRGDGVAMRLPSWLMALALACLIVGLARPQRGRAETEVTSEGIDIMLAIDASGSMAAMDFKLDGEAVNRLVVVKKVVSEFIRGQKGDRLGMVV
;
A
#
# COMPACT_ATOMS: atom_id res chain seq x y z
N MET A 1 -0.87 -0.91 6.21
CA MET A 1 -0.36 -2.06 7.01
C MET A 1 1.06 -2.38 6.53
N PHE A 2 2.01 -2.66 7.43
CA PHE A 2 3.39 -3.01 7.07
C PHE A 2 3.51 -4.54 6.96
N ARG A 3 4.01 -5.06 5.83
CA ARG A 3 4.19 -6.50 5.59
C ARG A 3 5.48 -6.76 4.83
N PHE A 4 6.12 -7.90 5.08
CA PHE A 4 7.18 -8.42 4.23
C PHE A 4 6.58 -9.40 3.22
N LEU A 5 7.00 -9.33 1.95
CA LEU A 5 6.52 -10.30 0.95
C LEU A 5 7.17 -11.67 1.16
N TYR A 6 8.44 -11.70 1.58
CA TYR A 6 9.20 -12.92 1.82
C TYR A 6 9.77 -12.93 3.25
N PRO A 7 8.94 -13.16 4.27
CA PRO A 7 9.37 -13.10 5.67
C PRO A 7 10.44 -14.16 6.01
N TRP A 8 10.44 -15.30 5.31
CA TRP A 8 11.43 -16.37 5.51
C TRP A 8 12.86 -15.93 5.20
N VAL A 9 13.06 -14.93 4.33
CA VAL A 9 14.38 -14.37 4.01
C VAL A 9 15.07 -13.77 5.25
N LEU A 10 14.30 -13.32 6.24
CA LEU A 10 14.84 -12.78 7.49
C LEU A 10 15.58 -13.84 8.32
N THR A 11 15.32 -15.14 8.13
CA THR A 11 16.10 -16.20 8.78
C THR A 11 17.58 -16.18 8.35
N ALA A 12 17.88 -15.64 7.16
CA ALA A 12 19.26 -15.48 6.69
C ALA A 12 20.06 -14.45 7.52
N LEU A 13 19.41 -13.65 8.37
CA LEU A 13 20.09 -12.72 9.29
C LEU A 13 21.01 -13.43 10.30
N VAL A 14 20.87 -14.75 10.45
CA VAL A 14 21.80 -15.58 11.23
C VAL A 14 23.21 -15.57 10.61
N LEU A 15 23.35 -15.36 9.30
CA LEU A 15 24.66 -15.32 8.61
C LEU A 15 25.55 -14.14 9.07
N PRO A 16 25.13 -12.86 9.02
CA PRO A 16 25.96 -11.76 9.52
C PRO A 16 26.29 -11.90 11.01
N VAL A 17 25.34 -12.39 11.83
CA VAL A 17 25.57 -12.65 13.25
C VAL A 17 26.60 -13.77 13.46
N GLY A 18 26.46 -14.88 12.72
CA GLY A 18 27.37 -16.01 12.74
C GLY A 18 28.79 -15.62 12.32
N LEU A 19 28.95 -14.76 11.31
CA LEU A 19 30.24 -14.22 10.89
C LEU A 19 30.90 -13.42 12.02
N LEU A 20 30.15 -12.52 12.68
CA LEU A 20 30.67 -11.75 13.83
C LEU A 20 31.04 -12.64 15.02
N LEU A 21 30.24 -13.69 15.30
CA LEU A 21 30.53 -14.67 16.35
C LEU A 21 31.76 -15.52 16.03
N LEU A 22 31.87 -16.04 14.80
CA LEU A 22 33.02 -16.80 14.32
C LEU A 22 34.30 -15.96 14.38
N GLU A 23 34.24 -14.68 13.99
CA GLU A 23 35.37 -13.78 14.17
C GLU A 23 35.74 -13.59 15.64
N ARG A 24 34.76 -13.40 16.53
CA ARG A 24 35.03 -13.31 17.98
C ARG A 24 35.67 -14.58 18.53
N LEU A 25 35.18 -15.74 18.13
CA LEU A 25 35.68 -17.07 18.57
C LEU A 25 37.06 -17.39 17.98
N ARG A 26 37.30 -17.04 16.71
CA ARG A 26 38.59 -17.26 16.02
C ARG A 26 39.69 -16.30 16.46
N ARG A 27 39.36 -15.12 17.00
CA ARG A 27 40.34 -14.16 17.52
C ARG A 27 41.14 -14.67 18.74
N GLY A 28 40.71 -15.75 19.40
CA GLY A 28 41.49 -16.47 20.43
C GLY A 28 42.49 -17.50 19.89
N ARG A 29 42.43 -17.85 18.60
CA ARG A 29 43.33 -18.81 17.93
C ARG A 29 43.87 -18.18 16.64
N GLY A 30 44.95 -17.41 16.78
CA GLY A 30 45.66 -16.82 15.64
C GLY A 30 46.30 -17.89 14.75
N TYR A 31 45.59 -18.33 13.71
CA TYR A 31 46.13 -19.29 12.71
C TYR A 31 46.09 -18.81 11.26
N PHE A 32 45.75 -17.55 10.98
CA PHE A 32 45.99 -16.99 9.65
C PHE A 32 47.34 -16.29 9.61
N ARG A 33 48.40 -17.08 9.36
CA ARG A 33 49.68 -16.55 8.88
C ARG A 33 49.47 -16.08 7.44
N PHE A 34 49.21 -14.80 7.24
CA PHE A 34 49.36 -14.17 5.93
C PHE A 34 50.87 -13.96 5.69
N PRO A 35 51.49 -14.60 4.67
CA PRO A 35 52.92 -14.41 4.38
C PRO A 35 53.26 -12.97 3.98
N LEU A 36 52.26 -12.20 3.51
CA LEU A 36 52.40 -10.79 3.16
C LEU A 36 52.36 -9.85 4.39
N ALA A 37 51.78 -10.30 5.50
CA ALA A 37 51.63 -9.49 6.72
C ALA A 37 52.95 -9.29 7.47
N SER A 38 53.93 -10.19 7.29
CA SER A 38 55.28 -10.03 7.85
C SER A 38 56.09 -8.92 7.16
N ALA A 39 55.82 -8.62 5.88
CA ALA A 39 56.49 -7.55 5.14
C ALA A 39 55.95 -6.14 5.47
N LEU A 40 54.68 -6.05 5.88
CA LEU A 40 54.00 -4.79 6.24
C LEU A 40 54.06 -4.49 7.76
N LYS A 41 54.66 -5.40 8.54
CA LYS A 41 54.79 -5.31 10.00
C LYS A 41 55.49 -4.03 10.51
N PRO A 42 56.51 -3.43 9.83
CA PRO A 42 57.11 -2.19 10.29
C PRO A 42 56.29 -0.93 9.94
N LEU A 43 55.32 -1.03 9.02
CA LEU A 43 54.45 0.09 8.62
C LEU A 43 53.14 0.14 9.44
N TYR A 44 52.78 -0.96 10.12
CA TYR A 44 51.56 -1.05 10.91
C TYR A 44 51.84 -0.68 12.38
N ARG A 45 51.78 0.62 12.67
CA ARG A 45 51.71 1.12 14.05
C ARG A 45 50.43 0.55 14.67
N ARG A 46 50.59 -0.20 15.77
CA ARG A 46 49.53 -0.89 16.52
C ARG A 46 48.51 0.13 17.05
N GLY A 47 47.58 0.53 16.19
CA GLY A 47 46.48 1.44 16.48
C GLY A 47 45.28 0.65 17.00
N ASP A 48 44.70 1.19 18.06
CA ASP A 48 43.58 0.72 18.87
C ASP A 48 42.62 -0.24 18.17
N GLY A 49 42.28 -1.34 18.84
CA GLY A 49 41.47 -2.46 18.33
C GLY A 49 40.07 -2.11 17.81
N VAL A 50 39.69 -0.83 17.76
CA VAL A 50 38.52 -0.28 17.07
C VAL A 50 38.74 -0.23 15.55
N ALA A 51 39.93 0.19 15.07
CA ALA A 51 40.25 0.27 13.64
C ALA A 51 40.23 -1.11 12.97
N MET A 52 40.58 -2.16 13.72
CA MET A 52 40.55 -3.55 13.24
C MET A 52 39.14 -4.18 13.28
N ARG A 53 38.18 -3.58 14.01
CA ARG A 53 36.78 -4.05 14.11
C ARG A 53 35.88 -3.39 13.07
N LEU A 54 36.19 -2.16 12.67
CA LEU A 54 35.34 -1.36 11.78
C LEU A 54 34.97 -2.06 10.46
N PRO A 55 35.90 -2.72 9.73
CA PRO A 55 35.57 -3.36 8.45
C PRO A 55 34.62 -4.54 8.58
N SER A 56 34.78 -5.38 9.60
CA SER A 56 33.91 -6.55 9.82
C SER A 56 32.50 -6.17 10.23
N TRP A 57 32.34 -5.14 11.07
CA TRP A 57 31.02 -4.62 11.44
C TRP A 57 30.33 -3.98 10.24
N LEU A 58 31.05 -3.23 9.41
CA LEU A 58 30.51 -2.66 8.17
C LEU A 58 30.04 -3.74 7.20
N MET A 59 30.82 -4.81 7.03
CA MET A 59 30.44 -5.95 6.18
C MET A 59 29.17 -6.64 6.69
N ALA A 60 29.08 -6.91 7.99
CA ALA A 60 27.92 -7.53 8.61
C ALA A 60 26.66 -6.65 8.50
N LEU A 61 26.82 -5.34 8.68
CA LEU A 61 25.74 -4.37 8.52
C LEU A 61 25.27 -4.28 7.06
N ALA A 62 26.18 -4.22 6.10
CA ALA A 62 25.85 -4.21 4.68
C ALA A 62 25.06 -5.46 4.27
N LEU A 63 25.50 -6.64 4.75
CA LEU A 63 24.81 -7.90 4.50
C LEU A 63 23.41 -7.92 5.15
N ALA A 64 23.27 -7.42 6.38
CA ALA A 64 21.98 -7.30 7.05
C ALA A 64 21.02 -6.38 6.28
N CYS A 65 21.49 -5.22 5.81
CA CYS A 65 20.69 -4.32 4.99
C CYS A 65 20.23 -4.98 3.68
N LEU A 66 21.10 -5.75 3.04
CA LEU A 66 20.77 -6.48 1.81
C LEU A 66 19.69 -7.54 2.06
N ILE A 67 19.79 -8.31 3.15
CA ILE A 67 18.78 -9.31 3.55
C ILE A 67 17.42 -8.65 3.83
N VAL A 68 17.41 -7.52 4.54
CA VAL A 68 16.17 -6.76 4.81
C VAL A 68 15.57 -6.22 3.52
N GLY A 69 16.39 -5.74 2.59
CA GLY A 69 15.95 -5.32 1.26
C GLY A 69 15.32 -6.47 0.45
N LEU A 70 15.94 -7.65 0.46
CA LEU A 70 15.43 -8.85 -0.21
C LEU A 70 14.12 -9.39 0.39
N ALA A 71 13.90 -9.21 1.70
CA ALA A 71 12.62 -9.54 2.33
C ALA A 71 11.45 -8.68 1.80
N ARG A 72 11.77 -7.62 1.01
CA ARG A 72 10.85 -6.73 0.31
C ARG A 72 9.81 -6.13 1.28
N PRO A 73 10.22 -5.19 2.14
CA PRO A 73 9.29 -4.49 3.03
C PRO A 73 8.29 -3.69 2.20
N GLN A 74 7.00 -3.94 2.44
CA GLN A 74 5.90 -3.27 1.75
C GLN A 74 5.07 -2.49 2.76
N ARG A 75 4.80 -1.23 2.42
CA ARG A 75 3.80 -0.41 3.10
C ARG A 75 2.58 -0.30 2.21
N GLY A 76 1.58 -1.15 2.46
CA GLY A 76 0.32 -1.10 1.72
C GLY A 76 -0.53 0.08 2.20
N ARG A 77 -1.03 0.88 1.25
CA ARG A 77 -2.24 1.70 1.45
C ARG A 77 -3.43 0.75 1.38
N ALA A 78 -4.25 0.75 2.41
CA ALA A 78 -5.57 0.15 2.31
C ALA A 78 -6.43 1.18 1.61
N GLU A 79 -6.45 1.15 0.28
CA GLU A 79 -7.51 1.82 -0.47
C GLU A 79 -8.68 0.87 -0.38
N THR A 80 -9.62 1.19 0.52
CA THR A 80 -10.93 0.55 0.49
C THR A 80 -11.60 1.09 -0.75
N GLU A 81 -11.54 0.33 -1.85
CA GLU A 81 -12.41 0.58 -3.00
C GLU A 81 -13.84 0.42 -2.50
N VAL A 82 -14.50 1.55 -2.24
CA VAL A 82 -15.95 1.56 -2.09
C VAL A 82 -16.49 1.42 -3.50
N THR A 83 -16.61 0.18 -3.97
CA THR A 83 -17.37 -0.14 -5.18
C THR A 83 -18.83 0.16 -4.88
N SER A 84 -19.29 1.37 -5.21
CA SER A 84 -20.72 1.63 -5.28
C SER A 84 -21.22 0.98 -6.56
N GLU A 85 -21.94 -0.14 -6.44
CA GLU A 85 -22.74 -0.69 -7.53
C GLU A 85 -23.90 0.29 -7.78
N GLY A 86 -23.69 1.22 -8.72
CA GLY A 86 -24.74 2.05 -9.27
C GLY A 86 -25.17 1.52 -10.63
N ILE A 87 -26.46 1.64 -10.95
CA ILE A 87 -26.99 1.31 -12.29
C ILE A 87 -27.25 2.59 -13.10
N ASP A 88 -27.29 2.44 -14.42
CA ASP A 88 -27.66 3.51 -15.36
C ASP A 88 -29.17 3.48 -15.61
N ILE A 89 -29.86 4.59 -15.31
CA ILE A 89 -31.32 4.70 -15.44
C ILE A 89 -31.65 5.84 -16.42
N MET A 90 -32.39 5.52 -17.48
CA MET A 90 -32.88 6.49 -18.47
C MET A 90 -34.39 6.68 -18.32
N LEU A 91 -34.80 7.89 -17.93
CA LEU A 91 -36.20 8.27 -17.77
C LEU A 91 -36.72 8.86 -19.08
N ALA A 92 -37.75 8.25 -19.66
CA ALA A 92 -38.46 8.80 -20.81
C ALA A 92 -39.78 9.41 -20.34
N ILE A 93 -39.91 10.74 -20.40
CA ILE A 93 -41.07 11.48 -19.94
C ILE A 93 -41.88 11.94 -21.15
N ASP A 94 -43.15 11.56 -21.23
CA ASP A 94 -44.03 12.06 -22.28
C ASP A 94 -44.33 13.57 -22.08
N ALA A 95 -44.31 14.34 -23.17
CA ALA A 95 -44.73 15.74 -23.24
C ALA A 95 -45.92 15.98 -24.18
N SER A 96 -46.65 14.91 -24.54
CA SER A 96 -47.86 15.00 -25.35
C SER A 96 -48.96 15.84 -24.68
N GLY A 97 -49.92 16.31 -25.48
CA GLY A 97 -51.07 17.09 -24.97
C GLY A 97 -51.89 16.36 -23.90
N SER A 98 -51.83 15.01 -23.85
CA SER A 98 -52.48 14.22 -22.80
C SER A 98 -51.93 14.49 -21.39
N MET A 99 -50.69 14.98 -21.30
CA MET A 99 -50.03 15.28 -20.03
C MET A 99 -50.55 16.57 -19.37
N ALA A 100 -51.35 17.37 -20.08
CA ALA A 100 -52.07 18.51 -19.55
C ALA A 100 -53.41 18.14 -18.86
N ALA A 101 -53.82 16.87 -18.89
CA ALA A 101 -55.03 16.42 -18.23
C ALA A 101 -54.96 16.67 -16.71
N MET A 102 -56.00 17.30 -16.15
CA MET A 102 -56.13 17.69 -14.74
C MET A 102 -56.85 16.62 -13.92
N ASP A 103 -56.43 15.37 -14.07
CA ASP A 103 -57.08 14.19 -13.50
C ASP A 103 -56.46 13.72 -12.17
N PHE A 104 -55.41 14.40 -11.70
CA PHE A 104 -54.79 14.14 -10.41
C PHE A 104 -55.10 15.23 -9.39
N LYS A 105 -55.02 14.88 -8.11
CA LYS A 105 -55.09 15.82 -6.99
C LYS A 105 -53.82 15.78 -6.16
N LEU A 106 -53.28 16.96 -5.85
CA LEU A 106 -52.11 17.13 -5.01
C LEU A 106 -52.43 18.19 -3.96
N ASP A 107 -52.30 17.83 -2.68
CA ASP A 107 -52.63 18.71 -1.55
C ASP A 107 -54.06 19.31 -1.62
N GLY A 108 -55.00 18.56 -2.23
CA GLY A 108 -56.40 18.96 -2.39
C GLY A 108 -56.74 19.69 -3.69
N GLU A 109 -55.73 20.19 -4.40
CA GLU A 109 -55.88 20.92 -5.67
C GLU A 109 -55.80 19.99 -6.88
N ALA A 110 -56.60 20.25 -7.91
CA ALA A 110 -56.48 19.52 -9.18
C ALA A 110 -55.22 19.96 -9.92
N VAL A 111 -54.41 19.00 -10.37
CA VAL A 111 -53.12 19.26 -11.06
C VAL A 111 -53.00 18.41 -12.30
N ASN A 112 -52.17 18.87 -13.25
CA ASN A 112 -51.92 18.10 -14.46
C ASN A 112 -50.97 16.91 -14.23
N ARG A 113 -51.05 15.90 -15.09
CA ARG A 113 -50.18 14.71 -15.03
C ARG A 113 -48.70 15.06 -15.03
N LEU A 114 -48.28 16.05 -15.82
CA LEU A 114 -46.87 16.47 -15.90
C LEU A 114 -46.33 16.97 -14.55
N VAL A 115 -47.14 17.70 -13.78
CA VAL A 115 -46.79 18.17 -12.44
C VAL A 115 -46.61 16.99 -11.48
N VAL A 116 -47.48 15.97 -11.56
CA VAL A 116 -47.36 14.76 -10.76
C VAL A 116 -46.09 14.00 -11.09
N VAL A 117 -45.80 13.78 -12.38
CA VAL A 117 -44.58 13.07 -12.82
C VAL A 117 -43.33 13.79 -12.32
N LYS A 118 -43.27 15.13 -12.42
CA LYS A 118 -42.14 15.91 -11.89
C LYS A 118 -41.92 15.69 -10.39
N LYS A 119 -43.00 15.61 -9.60
CA LYS A 119 -42.89 15.32 -8.16
C LYS A 119 -42.34 13.93 -7.91
N VAL A 120 -42.91 12.90 -8.56
CA VAL A 120 -42.49 11.50 -8.40
C VAL A 120 -41.03 11.31 -8.81
N VAL A 121 -40.63 11.88 -9.94
CA VAL A 121 -39.23 11.82 -10.41
C VAL A 121 -38.30 12.53 -9.42
N SER A 122 -38.70 13.69 -8.86
CA SER A 122 -37.88 14.38 -7.86
C SER A 122 -37.71 13.56 -6.58
N GLU A 123 -38.75 12.89 -6.11
CA GLU A 123 -38.70 11.99 -4.96
C GLU A 123 -37.83 10.75 -5.25
N PHE A 124 -37.96 10.17 -6.44
CA PHE A 124 -37.14 9.06 -6.90
C PHE A 124 -35.64 9.39 -6.91
N ILE A 125 -35.25 10.53 -7.49
CA ILE A 125 -33.85 10.97 -7.55
C ILE A 125 -33.27 11.21 -6.14
N ARG A 126 -34.07 11.74 -5.21
CA ARG A 126 -33.62 11.97 -3.81
C ARG A 126 -33.32 10.68 -3.06
N GLY A 127 -33.94 9.56 -3.45
CA GLY A 127 -33.74 8.26 -2.83
C GLY A 127 -32.47 7.52 -3.26
N GLN A 128 -31.84 7.92 -4.36
CA GLN A 128 -30.72 7.20 -4.94
C GLN A 128 -29.36 7.80 -4.56
N LYS A 129 -28.45 6.94 -4.06
CA LYS A 129 -27.07 7.28 -3.71
C LYS A 129 -26.12 6.41 -4.51
N GLY A 130 -25.71 6.88 -5.69
CA GLY A 130 -24.70 6.21 -6.52
C GLY A 130 -25.14 5.87 -7.94
N ASP A 131 -26.43 5.95 -8.24
CA ASP A 131 -26.96 5.69 -9.59
C ASP A 131 -26.75 6.88 -10.53
N ARG A 132 -26.60 6.60 -11.82
CA ARG A 132 -26.48 7.63 -12.87
C ARG A 132 -27.83 7.73 -13.60
N LEU A 133 -28.36 8.95 -13.64
CA LEU A 133 -29.70 9.24 -14.13
C LEU A 133 -29.63 10.09 -15.40
N GLY A 134 -30.25 9.63 -16.48
CA GLY A 134 -30.51 10.37 -17.71
C GLY A 134 -32.01 10.60 -17.89
N MET A 135 -32.39 11.66 -18.62
CA MET A 135 -33.79 11.97 -18.91
C MET A 135 -33.95 12.43 -20.36
N VAL A 136 -34.98 11.95 -21.03
CA VAL A 136 -35.45 12.39 -22.35
C VAL A 136 -36.94 12.76 -22.25
N VAL A 137 -37.34 13.76 -23.04
CA VAL A 137 -38.69 14.34 -23.09
C VAL A 137 -39.19 14.31 -24.52
#